data_AF-A0A954FHR2-F1
#
_entry.id   AF-A0A954FHR2-F1
#
_cell.length_a   1.000
_cell.length_b   1.000
_cell.length_c   1.000
_cell.angle_alpha   90.00
_cell.angle_beta   90.00
_cell.angle_gamma   90.00
#
_symmetry.space_group_name_H-M   'P 1'
#
loop_
_entity.id
_entity.type
_entity.pdbx_description
1 polymer ?
#
loop_
_entity_poly.entity_id
_entity_poly.type
_entity_poly.pdbx_seq_one_letter_code
_entity_poly.pdbx_strand_id
1 'polypeptide(L)'
;GGHCGRADDYHYHIPPIHLEKVVGKGKPLAWALDGYPIMGLQEKGNPDFAPLDQWNGHKDKDGNYHYHSTKTYPYLNGGFYGEVVERDGQVDPQPRAEPVRPALPPMRDAKITDFVETKPGSYKLTYDVRGRKGTVSYSIVAGGSVAFEFVSPDGSTTNAEYSPNRRGGGRRPGPPNDSPPPRGEGGPPRDGKGGKKRGGESTSSQKSQKKNSKDDTTFTITSSSLDKSGMLSIQCTCDGDRESPAVAWKNLPMGTRSIAISLWHTAPDQEKSYWVVYNIPAVVSELKQQSRGVGTLGINDRKRAEYDPMCSKGPGVKTYHITVFALSEDVKLSANNASRAELLKAVKGITLGETTLDFEYERK
;
A
#
# COMPACT_ATOMS: atom_id res chain seq x y z
N GLY A 1 -1.33 -3.37 14.99
CA GLY A 1 -0.03 -2.92 15.55
C GLY A 1 0.09 -1.43 15.33
N GLY A 2 0.99 -0.75 16.05
CA GLY A 2 1.33 0.64 15.75
C GLY A 2 2.52 0.73 14.80
N HIS A 3 2.68 1.88 14.15
CA HIS A 3 3.90 2.20 13.43
C HIS A 3 4.30 3.65 13.69
N CYS A 4 5.60 3.91 13.58
CA CYS A 4 6.08 5.28 13.49
C CYS A 4 5.56 5.87 12.17
N GLY A 5 5.00 7.08 12.18
CA GLY A 5 4.84 7.86 10.96
C GLY A 5 6.19 8.41 10.51
N ARG A 6 6.18 9.53 9.79
CA ARG A 6 7.38 10.06 9.13
C ARG A 6 8.27 10.87 10.07
N ALA A 7 8.75 10.17 11.10
CA ALA A 7 9.81 10.53 12.04
C ALA A 7 9.43 11.21 13.36
N ASP A 8 8.14 11.38 13.66
CA ASP A 8 7.70 12.20 14.80
C ASP A 8 6.43 11.77 15.54
N ASP A 9 5.62 10.87 14.97
CA ASP A 9 4.48 10.26 15.63
C ASP A 9 4.59 8.74 15.65
N TYR A 10 4.08 8.11 16.70
CA TYR A 10 3.86 6.66 16.73
C TYR A 10 2.36 6.45 16.90
N HIS A 11 1.67 6.05 15.83
CA HIS A 11 0.23 5.83 15.90
C HIS A 11 -0.11 4.35 15.88
N TYR A 12 -1.14 3.99 16.63
CA TYR A 12 -1.61 2.62 16.75
C TYR A 12 -2.77 2.38 15.78
N HIS A 13 -2.70 1.32 14.96
CA HIS A 13 -3.85 0.81 14.20
C HIS A 13 -4.73 -0.13 15.02
N ILE A 14 -4.43 -0.29 16.30
CA ILE A 14 -5.15 -1.14 17.23
C ILE A 14 -5.39 -0.39 18.54
N PRO A 15 -6.45 -0.70 19.27
CA PRO A 15 -6.66 -0.12 20.59
C PRO A 15 -5.44 -0.40 21.48
N PRO A 16 -4.79 0.62 22.09
CA PRO A 16 -3.49 0.48 22.74
C PRO A 16 -3.58 -0.14 24.14
N ILE A 17 -4.36 -1.22 24.28
CA ILE A 17 -4.66 -1.89 25.55
C ILE A 17 -3.41 -2.42 26.28
N HIS A 18 -2.30 -2.62 25.56
CA HIS A 18 -1.02 -3.00 26.18
C HIS A 18 -0.43 -1.88 27.05
N LEU A 19 -0.75 -0.61 26.76
CA LEU A 19 -0.30 0.54 27.53
C LEU A 19 -0.92 0.60 28.93
N GLU A 20 -2.06 -0.07 29.16
CA GLU A 20 -2.72 -0.09 30.47
C GLU A 20 -1.80 -0.61 31.59
N LYS A 21 -0.89 -1.54 31.26
CA LYS A 21 0.12 -2.05 32.21
C LYS A 21 1.17 -0.99 32.60
N VAL A 22 1.33 0.05 31.78
CA VAL A 22 2.31 1.12 31.97
C VAL A 22 1.65 2.33 32.61
N VAL A 23 0.51 2.78 32.08
CA VAL A 23 -0.19 3.99 32.55
C VAL A 23 -1.08 3.75 33.77
N GLY A 24 -1.48 2.49 34.00
CA GLY A 24 -2.37 2.09 35.09
C GLY A 24 -3.83 1.96 34.66
N LYS A 25 -4.54 1.06 35.34
CA LYS A 25 -5.96 0.76 35.08
C LYS A 25 -6.85 1.98 35.37
N GLY A 26 -7.83 2.22 34.50
CA GLY A 26 -8.75 3.36 34.62
C GLY A 26 -8.10 4.71 34.30
N LYS A 27 -6.91 4.74 33.70
CA LYS A 27 -6.29 5.94 33.14
C LYS A 27 -6.49 6.00 31.62
N PRO A 28 -6.53 7.21 31.04
CA PRO A 28 -6.51 7.35 29.58
C PRO A 28 -5.30 6.65 28.98
N LEU A 29 -5.55 5.83 27.96
CA LEU A 29 -4.50 5.16 27.18
C LEU A 29 -4.01 6.05 26.03
N ALA A 30 -4.88 6.94 25.55
CA ALA A 30 -4.61 7.92 24.51
C ALA A 30 -5.62 9.08 24.61
N TRP A 31 -5.47 10.07 23.74
CA TRP A 31 -6.42 11.16 23.55
C TRP A 31 -6.80 11.24 22.07
N ALA A 32 -8.08 11.37 21.79
CA ALA A 32 -8.58 11.60 20.45
C ALA A 32 -8.32 13.05 20.02
N LEU A 33 -8.31 13.29 18.70
CA LEU A 33 -8.01 14.60 18.11
C LEU A 33 -9.06 15.67 18.43
N ASP A 34 -10.25 15.28 18.87
CA ASP A 34 -11.30 16.16 19.36
C ASP A 34 -11.14 16.50 20.86
N GLY A 35 -10.04 16.05 21.49
CA GLY A 35 -9.69 16.41 22.86
C GLY A 35 -10.31 15.53 23.93
N TYR A 36 -10.96 14.41 23.58
CA TYR A 36 -11.52 13.48 24.57
C TYR A 36 -10.61 12.27 24.82
N PRO A 37 -10.50 11.79 26.07
CA PRO A 37 -9.64 10.67 26.41
C PRO A 37 -10.19 9.35 25.83
N ILE A 38 -9.27 8.45 25.49
CA ILE A 38 -9.56 7.09 25.05
C ILE A 38 -9.14 6.13 26.17
N MET A 39 -10.12 5.43 26.73
CA MET A 39 -9.96 4.47 27.81
C MET A 39 -9.77 3.04 27.26
N GLY A 40 -9.32 2.15 28.15
CA GLY A 40 -9.21 0.72 27.88
C GLY A 40 -10.55 0.01 27.74
N LEU A 41 -10.51 -1.33 27.77
CA LEU A 41 -11.73 -2.15 27.74
C LEU A 41 -12.55 -1.89 29.01
N GLN A 42 -13.87 -1.79 28.86
CA GLN A 42 -14.76 -1.74 30.01
C GLN A 42 -14.78 -3.09 30.75
N GLU A 43 -14.85 -3.03 32.08
CA GLU A 43 -15.08 -4.19 32.94
C GLU A 43 -16.38 -3.99 33.72
N LYS A 44 -17.21 -5.02 33.82
CA LYS A 44 -18.52 -4.94 34.52
C LYS A 44 -18.44 -4.51 35.99
N GLY A 45 -17.26 -4.61 36.61
CA GLY A 45 -17.02 -4.15 37.97
C GLY A 45 -16.51 -2.71 38.09
N ASN A 46 -16.28 -2.02 36.97
CA ASN A 46 -15.87 -0.62 36.98
C ASN A 46 -17.10 0.26 37.35
N PRO A 47 -16.98 1.19 38.31
CA PRO A 47 -18.03 2.15 38.63
C PRO A 47 -18.53 2.96 37.43
N ASP A 48 -17.69 3.11 36.41
CA ASP A 48 -17.98 3.84 35.18
C ASP A 48 -18.41 2.91 34.02
N PHE A 49 -18.80 1.66 34.31
CA PHE A 49 -19.31 0.76 33.30
C PHE A 49 -20.67 1.24 32.78
N ALA A 50 -20.78 1.53 31.48
CA ALA A 50 -22.01 1.99 30.86
C ALA A 50 -22.14 1.52 29.40
N PRO A 51 -23.37 1.49 28.84
CA PRO A 51 -23.56 1.32 27.42
C PRO A 51 -22.85 2.42 26.62
N LEU A 52 -22.14 2.02 25.57
CA LEU A 52 -21.46 2.95 24.67
C LEU A 52 -22.43 3.48 23.61
N ASP A 53 -22.22 4.72 23.20
CA ASP A 53 -22.95 5.36 22.12
C ASP A 53 -22.41 4.98 20.72
N GLN A 54 -22.94 5.62 19.67
CA GLN A 54 -22.53 5.38 18.28
C GLN A 54 -21.06 5.73 17.99
N TRP A 55 -20.43 6.57 18.82
CA TRP A 55 -19.02 6.94 18.71
C TRP A 55 -18.12 6.07 19.58
N ASN A 56 -18.71 5.07 20.24
CA ASN A 56 -18.04 4.11 21.11
C ASN A 56 -17.49 4.74 22.40
N GLY A 57 -18.21 5.73 22.95
CA GLY A 57 -17.92 6.35 24.23
C GLY A 57 -19.18 6.53 25.09
N HIS A 58 -19.01 7.11 26.28
CA HIS A 58 -20.12 7.51 27.14
C HIS A 58 -19.69 8.66 28.07
N LYS A 59 -20.65 9.20 28.83
CA LYS A 59 -20.37 10.18 29.89
C LYS A 59 -20.34 9.50 31.25
N ASP A 60 -19.30 9.79 32.03
CA ASP A 60 -19.26 9.38 33.43
C ASP A 60 -20.36 10.07 34.26
N LYS A 61 -20.47 9.69 35.53
CA LYS A 61 -21.42 10.28 36.48
C LYS A 61 -21.28 11.80 36.69
N ASP A 62 -20.10 12.35 36.37
CA ASP A 62 -19.79 13.77 36.53
C ASP A 62 -20.00 14.52 35.19
N GLY A 63 -20.43 13.83 34.14
CA GLY A 63 -20.76 14.38 32.82
C GLY A 63 -19.58 14.44 31.85
N ASN A 64 -18.40 13.90 32.21
CA ASN A 64 -17.23 13.91 31.34
C ASN A 64 -17.33 12.79 30.32
N TYR A 65 -17.26 13.16 29.04
CA TYR A 65 -17.26 12.20 27.96
C TYR A 65 -15.89 11.54 27.79
N HIS A 66 -15.88 10.26 27.44
CA HIS A 66 -14.66 9.55 27.07
C HIS A 66 -14.99 8.36 26.16
N TYR A 67 -14.02 7.99 25.32
CA TYR A 67 -14.14 6.83 24.45
C TYR A 67 -13.66 5.57 25.14
N HIS A 68 -14.10 4.43 24.65
CA HIS A 68 -13.59 3.13 25.06
C HIS A 68 -13.02 2.33 23.89
N SER A 69 -11.95 1.61 24.20
CA SER A 69 -11.52 0.49 23.36
C SER A 69 -12.55 -0.63 23.43
N THR A 70 -12.84 -1.32 22.32
CA THR A 70 -13.74 -2.49 22.25
C THR A 70 -13.14 -3.61 21.42
N LYS A 71 -13.63 -4.84 21.63
CA LYS A 71 -13.20 -6.03 20.87
C LYS A 71 -13.93 -6.21 19.54
N THR A 72 -14.95 -5.41 19.31
CA THR A 72 -15.81 -5.43 18.12
C THR A 72 -15.79 -4.05 17.48
N TYR A 73 -16.15 -3.96 16.20
CA TYR A 73 -16.28 -2.69 15.51
C TYR A 73 -17.10 -1.68 16.35
N PRO A 74 -16.66 -0.41 16.49
CA PRO A 74 -15.55 0.24 15.78
C PRO A 74 -14.16 0.11 16.44
N TYR A 75 -14.00 -0.70 17.49
CA TYR A 75 -12.75 -0.98 18.22
C TYR A 75 -12.15 0.19 19.03
N LEU A 76 -12.18 1.42 18.51
CA LEU A 76 -11.78 2.67 19.17
C LEU A 76 -12.95 3.65 19.06
N ASN A 77 -12.76 4.93 18.76
CA ASN A 77 -13.86 5.83 18.48
C ASN A 77 -14.38 5.64 17.04
N GLY A 78 -15.70 5.51 16.89
CA GLY A 78 -16.36 5.40 15.57
C GLY A 78 -16.50 6.73 14.82
N GLY A 79 -16.12 7.83 15.48
CA GLY A 79 -16.19 9.22 15.01
C GLY A 79 -15.77 10.16 16.13
N PHE A 80 -16.08 11.45 16.00
CA PHE A 80 -15.80 12.44 17.04
C PHE A 80 -17.08 12.88 17.75
N TYR A 81 -17.01 12.92 19.08
CA TYR A 81 -17.98 13.46 19.99
C TYR A 81 -17.79 14.97 20.12
N GLY A 82 -16.53 15.42 20.18
CA GLY A 82 -16.17 16.83 20.17
C GLY A 82 -16.26 17.45 18.78
N GLU A 83 -16.15 18.77 18.75
CA GLU A 83 -16.03 19.52 17.50
C GLU A 83 -14.59 19.50 17.00
N VAL A 84 -14.44 19.14 15.72
CA VAL A 84 -13.17 19.19 15.00
C VAL A 84 -13.31 20.08 13.79
N VAL A 85 -12.24 20.77 13.41
CA VAL A 85 -12.20 21.47 12.13
C VAL A 85 -11.80 20.46 11.06
N GLU A 86 -12.68 20.21 10.09
CA GLU A 86 -12.31 19.44 8.90
C GLU A 86 -11.73 20.38 7.83
N ARG A 87 -10.51 20.12 7.39
CA ARG A 87 -9.90 20.79 6.24
C ARG A 87 -9.32 19.73 5.30
N ASP A 88 -9.73 19.78 4.03
CA ASP A 88 -9.27 18.85 2.98
C ASP A 88 -9.46 17.36 3.34
N GLY A 89 -10.55 17.02 4.07
CA GLY A 89 -10.84 15.65 4.49
C GLY A 89 -10.02 15.16 5.69
N GLN A 90 -9.43 16.07 6.49
CA GLN A 90 -8.63 15.76 7.67
C GLN A 90 -9.01 16.67 8.85
N VAL A 91 -8.80 16.21 10.09
CA VAL A 91 -8.94 17.05 11.28
C VAL A 91 -7.78 18.06 11.36
N ASP A 92 -8.08 19.34 11.62
CA ASP A 92 -7.12 20.44 11.74
C ASP A 92 -7.16 21.05 13.15
N PRO A 93 -6.01 21.36 13.78
CA PRO A 93 -4.65 21.04 13.35
C PRO A 93 -4.29 19.59 13.71
N GLN A 94 -3.63 18.88 12.78
CA GLN A 94 -2.88 17.68 13.14
C GLN A 94 -1.62 18.08 13.93
N PRO A 95 -1.20 17.31 14.94
CA PRO A 95 0.17 17.37 15.43
C PRO A 95 1.11 17.19 14.23
N ARG A 96 2.07 18.11 14.08
CA ARG A 96 3.13 18.01 13.08
C ARG A 96 4.45 18.25 13.78
N ALA A 97 5.41 17.39 13.55
CA ALA A 97 6.81 17.71 13.77
C ALA A 97 7.55 17.59 12.43
N GLU A 98 8.59 18.42 12.32
CA GLU A 98 9.48 18.40 11.18
C GLU A 98 10.79 17.77 11.63
N PRO A 99 11.37 16.86 10.83
CA PRO A 99 12.66 16.28 11.17
C PRO A 99 13.70 17.39 11.20
N VAL A 100 14.34 17.58 12.35
CA VAL A 100 15.39 18.59 12.52
C VAL A 100 16.64 18.28 11.71
N ARG A 101 16.82 17.03 11.26
CA ARG A 101 17.95 16.59 10.45
C ARG A 101 17.55 15.56 9.38
N PRO A 102 18.30 15.44 8.28
CA PRO A 102 18.12 14.34 7.33
C PRO A 102 18.26 12.97 7.99
N ALA A 103 17.47 12.00 7.53
CA ALA A 103 17.65 10.61 7.89
C ALA A 103 18.99 10.10 7.32
N LEU A 104 19.70 9.29 8.10
CA LEU A 104 20.92 8.61 7.69
C LEU A 104 20.60 7.14 7.35
N PRO A 105 21.49 6.43 6.63
CA PRO A 105 21.32 5.01 6.37
C PRO A 105 21.05 4.23 7.67
N PRO A 106 20.16 3.22 7.64
CA PRO A 106 19.85 2.42 8.81
C PRO A 106 21.10 1.68 9.28
N MET A 107 21.38 1.75 10.57
CA MET A 107 22.46 1.00 11.19
C MET A 107 22.00 -0.45 11.39
N ARG A 108 22.58 -1.38 10.61
CA ARG A 108 22.23 -2.81 10.71
C ARG A 108 22.53 -3.34 12.11
N ASP A 109 21.62 -4.19 12.60
CA ASP A 109 21.68 -4.83 13.91
C ASP A 109 21.62 -3.88 15.12
N ALA A 110 21.34 -2.59 14.89
CA ALA A 110 21.19 -1.63 15.97
C ALA A 110 19.89 -1.87 16.77
N LYS A 111 20.01 -1.88 18.09
CA LYS A 111 18.88 -1.95 19.02
C LYS A 111 18.95 -0.75 19.96
N ILE A 112 17.88 0.04 20.03
CA ILE A 112 17.77 1.09 21.05
C ILE A 112 17.57 0.39 22.39
N THR A 113 18.43 0.68 23.36
CA THR A 113 18.40 0.05 24.69
C THR A 113 17.98 1.01 25.80
N ASP A 114 18.10 2.32 25.57
CA ASP A 114 17.74 3.34 26.55
C ASP A 114 17.45 4.68 25.88
N PHE A 115 16.58 5.48 26.48
CA PHE A 115 16.29 6.85 26.06
C PHE A 115 15.86 7.68 27.27
N VAL A 116 16.64 8.73 27.58
CA VAL A 116 16.44 9.56 28.77
C VAL A 116 16.50 11.04 28.41
N GLU A 117 15.66 11.83 29.06
CA GLU A 117 15.88 13.27 29.16
C GLU A 117 16.88 13.52 30.30
N THR A 118 18.05 14.05 29.97
CA THR A 118 19.15 14.27 30.91
C THR A 118 18.98 15.57 31.71
N LYS A 119 18.30 16.54 31.10
CA LYS A 119 17.86 17.84 31.66
C LYS A 119 16.83 18.43 30.68
N PRO A 120 16.03 19.43 31.09
CA PRO A 120 15.01 20.02 30.23
C PRO A 120 15.54 20.38 28.84
N GLY A 121 14.94 19.79 27.80
CA GLY A 121 15.31 20.03 26.40
C GLY A 121 16.60 19.34 25.94
N SER A 122 17.15 18.40 26.71
CA SER A 122 18.36 17.63 26.36
C SER A 122 18.17 16.14 26.58
N TYR A 123 18.41 15.36 25.54
CA TYR A 123 18.07 13.94 25.48
C TYR A 123 19.30 13.09 25.16
N LYS A 124 19.28 11.85 25.61
CA LYS A 124 20.29 10.86 25.30
C LYS A 124 19.63 9.54 24.94
N LEU A 125 19.88 9.08 23.72
CA LEU A 125 19.55 7.75 23.24
C LEU A 125 20.79 6.87 23.33
N THR A 126 20.64 5.67 23.90
CA THR A 126 21.68 4.64 23.90
C THR A 126 21.24 3.49 23.00
N TYR A 127 22.13 3.02 22.15
CA TYR A 127 21.89 1.89 21.27
C TYR A 127 23.03 0.86 21.36
N ASP A 128 22.70 -0.39 21.09
CA ASP A 128 23.63 -1.51 20.99
C ASP A 128 23.75 -1.95 19.53
N VAL A 129 24.97 -2.22 19.07
CA VAL A 129 25.26 -2.89 17.81
C VAL A 129 26.15 -4.09 18.10
N ARG A 130 25.55 -5.27 18.07
CA ARG A 130 26.24 -6.55 18.29
C ARG A 130 27.03 -6.58 19.61
N GLY A 131 26.42 -6.09 20.70
CA GLY A 131 27.00 -6.09 22.04
C GLY A 131 27.89 -4.88 22.36
N ARG A 132 28.02 -3.92 21.44
CA ARG A 132 28.79 -2.68 21.65
C ARG A 132 27.87 -1.48 21.66
N LYS A 133 28.00 -0.64 22.68
CA LYS A 133 27.13 0.52 22.88
C LYS A 133 27.63 1.76 22.16
N GLY A 134 26.71 2.49 21.55
CA GLY A 134 26.90 3.87 21.10
C GLY A 134 25.80 4.78 21.68
N THR A 135 25.95 6.08 21.52
CA THR A 135 25.00 7.08 22.02
C THR A 135 24.70 8.16 20.99
N VAL A 136 23.48 8.68 21.04
CA VAL A 136 23.08 9.92 20.37
C VAL A 136 22.57 10.87 21.45
N SER A 137 23.37 11.87 21.77
CA SER A 137 22.99 12.95 22.68
C SER A 137 22.52 14.14 21.85
N TYR A 138 21.45 14.81 22.23
CA TYR A 138 21.06 16.04 21.57
C TYR A 138 20.40 17.05 22.52
N SER A 139 20.56 18.33 22.22
CA SER A 139 20.00 19.44 23.00
C SER A 139 19.34 20.45 22.08
N ILE A 140 18.13 20.89 22.44
CA ILE A 140 17.44 21.99 21.77
C ILE A 140 18.09 23.29 22.25
N VAL A 141 18.68 24.05 21.33
CA VAL A 141 19.33 25.33 21.61
C VAL A 141 18.45 26.51 21.17
N ALA A 142 18.89 27.73 21.49
CA ALA A 142 18.15 28.95 21.18
C ALA A 142 17.81 29.05 19.67
N GLY A 143 16.58 29.47 19.35
CA GLY A 143 16.10 29.58 17.96
C GLY A 143 15.55 28.28 17.36
N GLY A 144 15.50 27.19 18.14
CA GLY A 144 14.94 25.90 17.74
C GLY A 144 15.93 24.98 17.03
N SER A 145 17.20 25.39 16.90
CA SER A 145 18.25 24.51 16.43
C SER A 145 18.48 23.36 17.42
N VAL A 146 19.00 22.25 16.92
CA VAL A 146 19.30 21.06 17.71
C VAL A 146 20.75 20.67 17.50
N ALA A 147 21.52 20.69 18.58
CA ALA A 147 22.90 20.22 18.61
C ALA A 147 22.93 18.73 18.96
N PHE A 148 23.64 17.93 18.18
CA PHE A 148 23.82 16.49 18.33
C PHE A 148 25.29 16.15 18.59
N GLU A 149 25.50 15.18 19.46
CA GLU A 149 26.74 14.43 19.63
C GLU A 149 26.43 12.95 19.39
N PHE A 150 27.15 12.34 18.44
CA PHE A 150 27.08 10.92 18.15
C PHE A 150 28.35 10.26 18.63
N VAL A 151 28.22 9.27 19.50
CA VAL A 151 29.30 8.37 19.89
C VAL A 151 29.02 7.00 19.27
N SER A 152 29.88 6.58 18.36
CA SER A 152 29.78 5.28 17.68
C SER A 152 30.23 4.14 18.61
N PRO A 153 29.87 2.88 18.32
CA PRO A 153 30.30 1.72 19.11
C PRO A 153 31.81 1.44 19.12
N ASP A 154 32.58 2.09 18.25
CA ASP A 154 34.05 2.08 18.24
C ASP A 154 34.66 3.21 19.08
N GLY A 155 33.84 4.04 19.72
CA GLY A 155 34.25 5.18 20.53
C GLY A 155 34.51 6.46 19.75
N SER A 156 34.33 6.47 18.41
CA SER A 156 34.45 7.69 17.62
C SER A 156 33.30 8.64 17.91
N THR A 157 33.63 9.94 18.05
CA THR A 157 32.65 10.99 18.33
C THR A 157 32.53 11.93 17.13
N THR A 158 31.29 12.27 16.77
CA THR A 158 30.99 13.32 15.78
C THR A 158 29.93 14.26 16.31
N ASN A 159 30.06 15.55 16.00
CA ASN A 159 29.11 16.59 16.42
C ASN A 159 28.45 17.22 15.19
N ALA A 160 27.17 17.56 15.31
CA ALA A 160 26.44 18.25 14.26
C ALA A 160 25.39 19.18 14.86
N GLU A 161 25.13 20.32 14.23
CA GLU A 161 24.05 21.21 14.60
C GLU A 161 23.11 21.39 13.41
N TYR A 162 21.81 21.35 13.68
CA TYR A 162 20.79 21.52 12.65
C TYR A 162 19.78 22.57 13.05
N SER A 163 19.42 23.44 12.11
CA SER A 163 18.42 24.49 12.34
C SER A 163 17.09 24.16 11.64
N PRO A 164 15.95 24.51 12.25
CA PRO A 164 14.65 24.36 11.61
C PRO A 164 14.58 25.24 10.36
N ASN A 165 14.19 24.66 9.24
CA ASN A 165 14.23 25.31 7.94
C ASN A 165 13.10 26.36 7.81
N ARG A 166 13.39 27.64 8.07
CA ARG A 166 12.42 28.76 7.97
C ARG A 166 12.14 29.21 6.52
N ARG A 167 11.98 28.30 5.57
CA ARG A 167 11.43 28.56 4.23
C ARG A 167 10.36 27.49 3.98
N GLY A 168 9.08 27.74 4.23
CA GLY A 168 8.29 28.86 3.74
C GLY A 168 7.30 28.29 2.72
N GLY A 169 6.04 28.17 3.11
CA GLY A 169 4.94 27.78 2.22
C GLY A 169 4.89 28.69 1.00
N GLY A 170 5.01 28.12 -0.19
CA GLY A 170 5.02 28.87 -1.45
C GLY A 170 4.39 28.03 -2.57
N ARG A 171 3.22 28.49 -3.03
CA ARG A 171 2.52 28.00 -4.24
C ARG A 171 3.49 27.84 -5.42
N ARG A 172 3.38 26.74 -6.15
CA ARG A 172 3.98 26.62 -7.49
C ARG A 172 3.05 27.27 -8.54
N PRO A 173 3.56 28.17 -9.41
CA PRO A 173 2.82 28.67 -10.58
C PRO A 173 2.67 27.57 -11.63
N GLY A 174 1.54 27.56 -12.34
CA GLY A 174 1.27 26.62 -13.44
C GLY A 174 2.13 26.90 -14.70
N PRO A 175 2.31 25.91 -15.59
CA PRO A 175 3.11 26.09 -16.81
C PRO A 175 2.35 26.85 -17.92
N PRO A 176 3.06 27.54 -18.83
CA PRO A 176 2.47 28.30 -19.93
C PRO A 176 1.95 27.41 -21.07
N ASN A 177 1.01 27.98 -21.82
CA ASN A 177 0.24 27.40 -22.90
C ASN A 177 1.07 27.39 -24.20
N ASP A 178 1.54 26.23 -24.65
CA ASP A 178 2.15 26.06 -25.98
C ASP A 178 1.37 25.01 -26.79
N SER A 179 0.55 25.47 -27.73
CA SER A 179 -0.07 24.65 -28.77
C SER A 179 0.88 24.47 -29.95
N PRO A 180 1.02 23.25 -30.52
CA PRO A 180 1.54 23.07 -31.87
C PRO A 180 0.48 22.57 -32.89
N PRO A 181 0.78 22.62 -34.22
CA PRO A 181 -0.13 22.98 -35.32
C PRO A 181 -0.82 21.78 -36.02
N PRO A 182 -1.77 22.02 -36.97
CA PRO A 182 -2.58 20.96 -37.55
C PRO A 182 -1.89 20.24 -38.73
N ARG A 183 -2.06 18.92 -38.80
CA ARG A 183 -1.93 18.08 -40.01
C ARG A 183 -3.28 17.38 -40.16
N GLY A 184 -4.02 17.45 -41.26
CA GLY A 184 -3.63 17.42 -42.67
C GLY A 184 -4.31 16.18 -43.25
N GLU A 185 -5.39 16.41 -43.99
CA GLU A 185 -6.28 15.39 -44.59
C GLU A 185 -5.57 14.49 -45.62
N GLY A 186 -6.03 13.24 -45.74
CA GLY A 186 -5.72 12.37 -46.88
C GLY A 186 -5.83 10.86 -46.60
N GLY A 187 -7.02 10.28 -46.72
CA GLY A 187 -7.17 8.91 -47.28
C GLY A 187 -7.24 8.98 -48.82
N PRO A 188 -7.50 7.90 -49.59
CA PRO A 188 -7.93 6.52 -49.25
C PRO A 188 -7.23 5.45 -50.17
N PRO A 189 -7.83 4.29 -50.59
CA PRO A 189 -8.35 3.13 -49.85
C PRO A 189 -7.83 1.73 -50.31
N ARG A 190 -8.20 0.71 -49.51
CA ARG A 190 -8.57 -0.72 -49.80
C ARG A 190 -8.12 -1.43 -51.08
N ASP A 191 -7.66 -2.67 -50.88
CA ASP A 191 -8.08 -3.93 -51.56
C ASP A 191 -7.56 -5.10 -50.68
N GLY A 192 -8.15 -6.29 -50.50
CA GLY A 192 -9.24 -7.01 -51.15
C GLY A 192 -8.83 -8.49 -51.35
N LYS A 193 -9.63 -9.44 -50.82
CA LYS A 193 -9.64 -10.92 -51.06
C LYS A 193 -8.61 -11.78 -50.29
N GLY A 194 -8.91 -12.99 -49.80
CA GLY A 194 -10.13 -13.80 -49.81
C GLY A 194 -9.83 -15.31 -49.71
N GLY A 195 -10.44 -15.99 -48.72
CA GLY A 195 -10.88 -17.41 -48.71
C GLY A 195 -9.83 -18.54 -48.87
N LYS A 196 -10.13 -19.82 -48.61
CA LYS A 196 -11.18 -20.53 -47.87
C LYS A 196 -10.80 -22.03 -47.93
N LYS A 197 -10.88 -22.76 -46.80
CA LYS A 197 -11.20 -24.21 -46.65
C LYS A 197 -10.21 -25.22 -47.27
N ARG A 198 -10.06 -26.49 -46.89
CA ARG A 198 -10.72 -27.57 -46.08
C ARG A 198 -9.62 -28.67 -45.99
N GLY A 199 -9.58 -29.66 -45.11
CA GLY A 199 -10.51 -30.29 -44.18
C GLY A 199 -9.86 -31.61 -43.71
N GLY A 200 -10.52 -32.33 -42.81
CA GLY A 200 -10.10 -33.68 -42.43
C GLY A 200 -10.52 -34.06 -41.02
N GLU A 201 -11.82 -34.32 -40.84
CA GLU A 201 -12.35 -35.07 -39.69
C GLU A 201 -11.88 -36.52 -39.72
N SER A 202 -11.66 -37.10 -38.55
CA SER A 202 -11.95 -38.51 -38.27
C SER A 202 -12.31 -38.65 -36.79
N THR A 203 -13.56 -39.02 -36.58
CA THR A 203 -14.23 -39.30 -35.33
C THR A 203 -13.86 -40.69 -34.78
N SER A 204 -13.76 -40.82 -33.47
CA SER A 204 -14.33 -42.00 -32.77
C SER A 204 -14.56 -41.69 -31.30
N SER A 205 -15.84 -41.71 -30.94
CA SER A 205 -16.39 -41.61 -29.58
C SER A 205 -15.97 -42.80 -28.71
N GLN A 206 -15.69 -42.56 -27.42
CA GLN A 206 -16.20 -43.43 -26.35
C GLN A 206 -16.21 -42.74 -24.98
N LYS A 207 -17.23 -43.10 -24.22
CA LYS A 207 -17.79 -42.47 -23.01
C LYS A 207 -16.89 -42.54 -21.77
N SER A 208 -16.91 -41.42 -21.05
CA SER A 208 -17.17 -41.29 -19.61
C SER A 208 -16.49 -42.27 -18.64
N GLN A 209 -15.49 -41.76 -17.92
CA GLN A 209 -15.41 -41.95 -16.47
C GLN A 209 -15.20 -40.59 -15.79
N LYS A 210 -16.24 -40.16 -15.07
CA LYS A 210 -16.18 -39.05 -14.10
C LYS A 210 -15.13 -39.40 -13.04
N LYS A 211 -13.98 -38.74 -13.10
CA LYS A 211 -13.22 -38.43 -11.89
C LYS A 211 -13.65 -37.04 -11.44
N ASN A 212 -14.41 -36.99 -10.36
CA ASN A 212 -14.50 -35.79 -9.54
C ASN A 212 -13.09 -35.50 -9.00
N SER A 213 -12.31 -34.67 -9.69
CA SER A 213 -11.19 -33.97 -9.08
C SER A 213 -11.70 -32.59 -8.61
N LYS A 214 -12.43 -32.61 -7.49
CA LYS A 214 -12.47 -31.45 -6.60
C LYS A 214 -11.12 -31.42 -5.87
N ASP A 215 -10.09 -30.98 -6.57
CA ASP A 215 -8.79 -30.54 -6.04
C ASP A 215 -7.88 -30.21 -7.23
N ASP A 216 -8.08 -29.04 -7.84
CA ASP A 216 -7.00 -28.35 -8.58
C ASP A 216 -7.35 -26.86 -8.81
N THR A 217 -7.79 -26.17 -7.75
CA THR A 217 -8.07 -24.71 -7.82
C THR A 217 -6.81 -23.87 -7.78
N THR A 218 -5.65 -24.48 -7.52
CA THR A 218 -4.35 -23.82 -7.36
C THR A 218 -3.46 -24.04 -8.56
N PHE A 219 -3.28 -23.00 -9.37
CA PHE A 219 -2.27 -22.94 -10.41
C PHE A 219 -1.09 -22.08 -9.94
N THR A 220 0.02 -22.10 -10.67
CA THR A 220 1.23 -21.36 -10.28
C THR A 220 1.47 -20.20 -11.21
N ILE A 221 2.06 -19.13 -10.67
CA ILE A 221 2.44 -17.95 -11.43
C ILE A 221 3.88 -17.53 -11.11
N THR A 222 4.58 -17.03 -12.12
CA THR A 222 5.98 -16.62 -12.06
C THR A 222 6.21 -15.39 -12.95
N SER A 223 7.30 -14.67 -12.72
CA SER A 223 7.71 -13.55 -13.55
C SER A 223 9.22 -13.55 -13.75
N SER A 224 9.66 -13.55 -15.00
CA SER A 224 11.09 -13.40 -15.34
C SER A 224 11.57 -11.95 -15.23
N SER A 225 10.66 -11.00 -14.97
CA SER A 225 10.99 -9.60 -14.69
C SER A 225 11.34 -9.37 -13.21
N LEU A 226 11.34 -10.42 -12.39
CA LEU A 226 11.79 -10.39 -11.00
C LEU A 226 13.17 -11.02 -10.87
N ASP A 227 14.02 -10.42 -10.03
CA ASP A 227 15.27 -11.06 -9.64
C ASP A 227 15.08 -12.15 -8.58
N LYS A 228 16.17 -12.79 -8.16
CA LYS A 228 16.14 -13.87 -7.16
C LYS A 228 15.62 -13.43 -5.79
N SER A 229 15.65 -12.13 -5.48
CA SER A 229 15.10 -11.56 -4.26
C SER A 229 13.64 -11.11 -4.39
N GLY A 230 13.02 -11.28 -5.57
CA GLY A 230 11.65 -10.82 -5.83
C GLY A 230 11.55 -9.34 -6.15
N MET A 231 12.67 -8.67 -6.48
CA MET A 231 12.69 -7.27 -6.88
C MET A 231 12.37 -7.11 -8.37
N LEU A 232 11.52 -6.14 -8.69
CA LEU A 232 11.15 -5.81 -10.06
C LEU A 232 12.34 -5.21 -10.84
N SER A 233 12.54 -5.70 -12.06
CA SER A 233 13.48 -5.14 -13.03
C SER A 233 13.21 -3.65 -13.25
N ILE A 234 14.29 -2.85 -13.29
CA ILE A 234 14.21 -1.40 -13.57
C ILE A 234 13.52 -1.11 -14.90
N GLN A 235 13.58 -2.03 -15.87
CA GLN A 235 12.90 -1.84 -17.15
C GLN A 235 11.39 -1.78 -17.03
N CYS A 236 10.82 -2.36 -15.97
CA CYS A 236 9.39 -2.27 -15.71
C CYS A 236 8.99 -1.03 -14.92
N THR A 237 9.94 -0.15 -14.57
CA THR A 237 9.69 1.01 -13.70
C THR A 237 9.72 2.28 -14.53
N CYS A 238 9.36 3.41 -13.92
CA CYS A 238 9.44 4.69 -14.62
C CYS A 238 10.85 5.25 -14.78
N ASP A 239 11.85 4.59 -14.19
CA ASP A 239 13.27 4.92 -14.31
C ASP A 239 13.98 4.10 -15.42
N GLY A 240 13.31 3.09 -15.98
CA GLY A 240 13.76 2.36 -17.17
C GLY A 240 12.80 2.54 -18.35
N ASP A 241 12.68 1.50 -19.16
CA ASP A 241 11.95 1.50 -20.45
C ASP A 241 10.42 1.44 -20.34
N ARG A 242 9.87 1.38 -19.11
CA ARG A 242 8.43 1.37 -18.81
C ARG A 242 7.70 0.18 -19.41
N GLU A 243 8.37 -0.96 -19.43
CA GLU A 243 7.86 -2.19 -20.00
C GLU A 243 6.92 -2.93 -19.03
N SER A 244 5.82 -3.50 -19.53
CA SER A 244 4.98 -4.34 -18.67
C SER A 244 5.76 -5.58 -18.22
N PRO A 245 5.65 -6.02 -16.96
CA PRO A 245 6.38 -7.19 -16.47
C PRO A 245 5.94 -8.46 -17.18
N ALA A 246 6.85 -9.42 -17.30
CA ALA A 246 6.52 -10.76 -17.73
C ALA A 246 5.62 -11.44 -16.69
N VAL A 247 4.62 -12.18 -17.12
CA VAL A 247 3.73 -12.97 -16.25
C VAL A 247 3.50 -14.31 -16.91
N ALA A 248 3.95 -15.38 -16.28
CA ALA A 248 3.79 -16.75 -16.77
C ALA A 248 3.00 -17.58 -15.76
N TRP A 249 2.18 -18.49 -16.25
CA TRP A 249 1.35 -19.37 -15.42
C TRP A 249 1.42 -20.81 -15.89
N LYS A 250 1.25 -21.74 -14.95
CA LYS A 250 1.22 -23.18 -15.21
C LYS A 250 0.13 -23.86 -14.39
N ASN A 251 -0.40 -24.96 -14.94
CA ASN A 251 -1.42 -25.80 -14.33
C ASN A 251 -2.75 -25.05 -14.13
N LEU A 252 -3.20 -24.29 -15.13
CA LEU A 252 -4.51 -23.64 -15.07
C LEU A 252 -5.63 -24.68 -14.82
N PRO A 253 -6.64 -24.35 -14.00
CA PRO A 253 -7.75 -25.26 -13.73
C PRO A 253 -8.44 -25.74 -15.01
N MET A 254 -8.86 -27.01 -15.01
CA MET A 254 -9.62 -27.57 -16.14
C MET A 254 -10.88 -26.76 -16.42
N GLY A 255 -11.15 -26.46 -17.69
CA GLY A 255 -12.30 -25.65 -18.09
C GLY A 255 -12.00 -24.16 -18.23
N THR A 256 -10.76 -23.72 -17.95
CA THR A 256 -10.32 -22.35 -18.24
C THR A 256 -10.47 -22.05 -19.73
N ARG A 257 -11.26 -21.02 -20.05
CA ARG A 257 -11.47 -20.52 -21.42
C ARG A 257 -10.82 -19.16 -21.65
N SER A 258 -10.73 -18.38 -20.58
CA SER A 258 -10.23 -17.01 -20.61
C SER A 258 -9.37 -16.74 -19.38
N ILE A 259 -8.39 -15.85 -19.51
CA ILE A 259 -7.49 -15.45 -18.43
C ILE A 259 -7.56 -13.92 -18.29
N ALA A 260 -7.50 -13.46 -17.04
CA ALA A 260 -7.35 -12.03 -16.73
C ALA A 260 -6.17 -11.80 -15.77
N ILE A 261 -5.56 -10.63 -15.87
CA ILE A 261 -4.44 -10.17 -15.06
C ILE A 261 -4.79 -8.80 -14.48
N SER A 262 -4.51 -8.64 -13.20
CA SER A 262 -4.61 -7.37 -12.48
C SER A 262 -3.30 -7.12 -11.76
N LEU A 263 -2.62 -6.02 -12.09
CA LEU A 263 -1.48 -5.50 -11.35
C LEU A 263 -1.93 -4.35 -10.47
N TRP A 264 -1.71 -4.48 -9.16
CA TRP A 264 -2.19 -3.53 -8.17
C TRP A 264 -1.27 -3.45 -6.95
N HIS A 265 -1.49 -2.45 -6.10
CA HIS A 265 -0.89 -2.41 -4.77
C HIS A 265 -1.86 -1.76 -3.78
N THR A 266 -1.72 -2.11 -2.51
CA THR A 266 -2.40 -1.41 -1.43
C THR A 266 -1.60 -0.19 -1.03
N ALA A 267 -2.03 0.99 -1.48
CA ALA A 267 -1.56 2.25 -0.89
C ALA A 267 -2.32 2.49 0.43
N PRO A 268 -1.81 3.38 1.31
CA PRO A 268 -2.46 3.66 2.60
C PRO A 268 -3.93 4.11 2.49
N ASP A 269 -4.27 4.79 1.39
CA ASP A 269 -5.57 5.41 1.12
C ASP A 269 -6.50 4.56 0.25
N GLN A 270 -5.94 3.69 -0.60
CA GLN A 270 -6.70 2.95 -1.61
C GLN A 270 -5.86 1.82 -2.24
N GLU A 271 -6.53 0.81 -2.80
CA GLU A 271 -5.88 -0.06 -3.77
C GLU A 271 -5.70 0.70 -5.08
N LYS A 272 -4.46 0.78 -5.60
CA LYS A 272 -4.21 1.37 -6.91
C LYS A 272 -3.96 0.31 -7.95
N SER A 273 -4.56 0.46 -9.12
CA SER A 273 -4.39 -0.39 -10.28
C SER A 273 -3.40 0.22 -11.28
N TYR A 274 -2.45 -0.61 -11.71
CA TYR A 274 -1.41 -0.27 -12.67
C TYR A 274 -1.60 -0.95 -14.01
N TRP A 275 -2.21 -2.13 -14.02
CA TRP A 275 -2.41 -2.89 -15.25
C TRP A 275 -3.63 -3.78 -15.14
N VAL A 276 -4.43 -3.78 -16.19
CA VAL A 276 -5.58 -4.66 -16.34
C VAL A 276 -5.53 -5.24 -17.74
N VAL A 277 -5.50 -6.57 -17.84
CA VAL A 277 -5.62 -7.29 -19.11
C VAL A 277 -6.65 -8.39 -18.92
N TYR A 278 -7.62 -8.50 -19.80
CA TYR A 278 -8.66 -9.53 -19.72
C TYR A 278 -8.90 -10.16 -21.09
N ASN A 279 -9.65 -11.25 -21.15
CA ASN A 279 -9.87 -11.99 -22.39
C ASN A 279 -8.58 -12.50 -23.06
N ILE A 280 -7.57 -12.85 -22.25
CA ILE A 280 -6.38 -13.57 -22.73
C ILE A 280 -6.81 -15.02 -23.03
N PRO A 281 -6.56 -15.54 -24.24
CA PRO A 281 -6.95 -16.91 -24.59
C PRO A 281 -6.30 -17.94 -23.68
N ALA A 282 -7.05 -18.96 -23.23
CA ALA A 282 -6.53 -20.01 -22.32
C ALA A 282 -5.33 -20.82 -22.85
N VAL A 283 -5.08 -20.78 -24.17
CA VAL A 283 -3.91 -21.42 -24.80
C VAL A 283 -2.61 -20.65 -24.56
N VAL A 284 -2.68 -19.39 -24.13
CA VAL A 284 -1.52 -18.59 -23.78
C VAL A 284 -1.05 -19.00 -22.38
N SER A 285 0.24 -19.27 -22.23
CA SER A 285 0.87 -19.64 -20.95
C SER A 285 1.72 -18.52 -20.33
N GLU A 286 1.97 -17.45 -21.08
CA GLU A 286 2.72 -16.28 -20.62
C GLU A 286 2.37 -15.01 -21.38
N LEU A 287 2.46 -13.88 -20.70
CA LEU A 287 2.77 -12.60 -21.31
C LEU A 287 4.26 -12.34 -21.10
N LYS A 288 5.01 -12.24 -22.19
CA LYS A 288 6.41 -11.80 -22.13
C LYS A 288 6.51 -10.36 -21.64
N GLN A 289 7.69 -9.97 -21.16
CA GLN A 289 7.95 -8.57 -20.87
C GLN A 289 7.65 -7.72 -22.10
N GLN A 290 6.94 -6.60 -21.89
CA GLN A 290 6.42 -5.72 -22.94
C GLN A 290 5.47 -6.39 -23.97
N SER A 291 4.77 -7.47 -23.60
CA SER A 291 3.78 -8.09 -24.50
C SER A 291 2.67 -7.10 -24.91
N ARG A 292 2.32 -7.12 -26.20
CA ARG A 292 1.25 -6.30 -26.81
C ARG A 292 0.33 -7.18 -27.65
N GLY A 293 -0.93 -6.77 -27.79
CA GLY A 293 -1.90 -7.43 -28.67
C GLY A 293 -2.41 -8.79 -28.18
N VAL A 294 -2.13 -9.17 -26.94
CA VAL A 294 -2.68 -10.37 -26.30
C VAL A 294 -3.74 -9.95 -25.27
N GLY A 295 -4.97 -10.46 -25.46
CA GLY A 295 -6.12 -10.04 -24.68
C GLY A 295 -6.56 -8.59 -24.96
N THR A 296 -7.39 -8.07 -24.08
CA THR A 296 -7.95 -6.73 -24.10
C THR A 296 -7.44 -5.93 -22.92
N LEU A 297 -6.95 -4.72 -23.18
CA LEU A 297 -6.50 -3.80 -22.13
C LEU A 297 -7.70 -3.17 -21.42
N GLY A 298 -7.68 -3.24 -20.10
CA GLY A 298 -8.53 -2.43 -19.23
C GLY A 298 -7.88 -1.10 -18.87
N ILE A 299 -8.56 -0.31 -18.04
CA ILE A 299 -8.16 1.05 -17.68
C ILE A 299 -7.49 1.05 -16.29
N ASN A 300 -6.28 1.59 -16.20
CA ASN A 300 -5.57 1.82 -14.94
C ASN A 300 -6.07 3.10 -14.23
N ASP A 301 -5.58 3.38 -13.01
CA ASP A 301 -6.05 4.55 -12.25
C ASP A 301 -5.64 5.90 -12.84
N ARG A 302 -4.67 5.91 -13.77
CA ARG A 302 -4.36 7.08 -14.59
C ARG A 302 -5.31 7.27 -15.77
N LYS A 303 -6.39 6.47 -15.83
CA LYS A 303 -7.42 6.50 -16.87
C LYS A 303 -6.89 6.17 -18.27
N ARG A 304 -5.86 5.33 -18.35
CA ARG A 304 -5.27 4.89 -19.62
C ARG A 304 -5.36 3.37 -19.78
N ALA A 305 -5.57 2.93 -21.01
CA ALA A 305 -5.59 1.52 -21.38
C ALA A 305 -4.17 1.03 -21.67
N GLU A 306 -3.34 1.00 -20.64
CA GLU A 306 -1.93 0.60 -20.73
C GLU A 306 -1.39 0.16 -19.36
N TYR A 307 -0.16 -0.35 -19.37
CA TYR A 307 0.62 -0.53 -18.15
C TYR A 307 1.09 0.82 -17.60
N ASP A 308 0.80 1.12 -16.33
CA ASP A 308 1.38 2.26 -15.63
C ASP A 308 2.62 1.81 -14.84
N PRO A 309 3.84 2.24 -15.23
CA PRO A 309 5.07 1.75 -14.64
C PRO A 309 5.24 2.14 -13.19
N MET A 310 5.87 1.25 -12.42
CA MET A 310 6.13 1.46 -11.00
C MET A 310 7.01 2.69 -10.82
N CYS A 311 6.42 3.70 -10.19
CA CYS A 311 7.02 5.03 -10.12
C CYS A 311 7.01 5.59 -8.71
N SER A 312 6.71 4.74 -7.73
CA SER A 312 6.47 5.18 -6.37
C SER A 312 7.72 5.82 -5.79
N LYS A 313 7.55 7.05 -5.28
CA LYS A 313 8.55 7.79 -4.52
C LYS A 313 8.27 7.61 -3.02
N GLY A 314 9.29 7.83 -2.20
CA GLY A 314 9.22 7.70 -0.75
C GLY A 314 10.09 6.56 -0.23
N PRO A 315 10.42 6.57 1.07
CA PRO A 315 11.36 5.62 1.64
C PRO A 315 10.77 4.21 1.68
N GLY A 316 11.63 3.22 1.49
CA GLY A 316 11.33 1.82 1.72
C GLY A 316 10.78 1.09 0.50
N VAL A 317 10.99 -0.22 0.55
CA VAL A 317 10.45 -1.20 -0.38
C VAL A 317 8.93 -1.21 -0.32
N LYS A 318 8.30 -1.30 -1.49
CA LYS A 318 6.85 -1.46 -1.64
C LYS A 318 6.56 -2.81 -2.25
N THR A 319 5.59 -3.50 -1.67
CA THR A 319 5.04 -4.74 -2.22
C THR A 319 3.91 -4.43 -3.19
N TYR A 320 3.96 -5.06 -4.34
CA TYR A 320 2.99 -5.00 -5.43
C TYR A 320 2.48 -6.42 -5.70
N HIS A 321 1.30 -6.50 -6.31
CA HIS A 321 0.58 -7.75 -6.51
C HIS A 321 0.21 -7.90 -7.99
N ILE A 322 0.56 -9.04 -8.59
CA ILE A 322 -0.01 -9.50 -9.85
C ILE A 322 -0.97 -10.64 -9.54
N THR A 323 -2.27 -10.40 -9.70
CA THR A 323 -3.29 -11.44 -9.59
C THR A 323 -3.65 -11.94 -10.99
N VAL A 324 -3.59 -13.25 -11.18
CA VAL A 324 -4.07 -13.93 -12.39
C VAL A 324 -5.36 -14.66 -12.05
N PHE A 325 -6.37 -14.53 -12.90
CA PHE A 325 -7.65 -15.21 -12.80
C PHE A 325 -7.81 -16.18 -13.96
N ALA A 326 -8.12 -17.43 -13.66
CA ALA A 326 -8.49 -18.45 -14.63
C ALA A 326 -10.02 -18.52 -14.71
N LEU A 327 -10.60 -18.22 -15.86
CA LEU A 327 -12.04 -17.96 -16.03
C LEU A 327 -12.70 -18.99 -16.94
N SER A 328 -13.94 -19.36 -16.60
CA SER A 328 -14.77 -20.32 -17.35
C SER A 328 -15.40 -19.75 -18.62
N GLU A 329 -15.44 -18.44 -18.78
CA GLU A 329 -15.91 -17.73 -19.97
C GLU A 329 -15.17 -16.40 -20.14
N ASP A 330 -15.40 -15.72 -21.27
CA ASP A 330 -14.86 -14.39 -21.51
C ASP A 330 -15.53 -13.32 -20.64
N VAL A 331 -14.74 -12.36 -20.19
CA VAL A 331 -15.18 -11.19 -19.44
C VAL A 331 -15.97 -10.26 -20.34
N LYS A 332 -17.21 -9.97 -19.93
CA LYS A 332 -18.15 -9.08 -20.62
C LYS A 332 -18.06 -7.67 -20.05
N LEU A 333 -17.07 -6.90 -20.51
CA LEU A 333 -16.86 -5.49 -20.14
C LEU A 333 -16.74 -4.60 -21.37
N SER A 334 -17.31 -3.40 -21.30
CA SER A 334 -17.05 -2.36 -22.31
C SER A 334 -15.65 -1.78 -22.11
N ALA A 335 -14.90 -1.63 -23.22
CA ALA A 335 -13.52 -1.18 -23.19
C ALA A 335 -13.33 0.17 -22.45
N ASN A 336 -14.32 1.06 -22.55
CA ASN A 336 -14.25 2.41 -21.98
C ASN A 336 -14.39 2.45 -20.44
N ASN A 337 -14.84 1.37 -19.79
CA ASN A 337 -15.09 1.32 -18.35
C ASN A 337 -14.45 0.11 -17.65
N ALA A 338 -13.56 -0.63 -18.32
CA ALA A 338 -12.94 -1.84 -17.80
C ALA A 338 -11.83 -1.55 -16.77
N SER A 339 -12.19 -0.89 -15.67
CA SER A 339 -11.30 -0.68 -14.51
C SER A 339 -11.08 -1.98 -13.73
N ARG A 340 -10.08 -2.01 -12.84
CA ARG A 340 -9.88 -3.16 -11.92
C ARG A 340 -11.14 -3.47 -11.12
N ALA A 341 -11.84 -2.46 -10.60
CA ALA A 341 -13.06 -2.66 -9.81
C ALA A 341 -14.17 -3.35 -10.62
N GLU A 342 -14.35 -2.95 -11.89
CA GLU A 342 -15.33 -3.58 -12.78
C GLU A 342 -14.89 -4.98 -13.23
N LEU A 343 -13.58 -5.19 -13.44
CA LEU A 343 -13.02 -6.53 -13.67
C LEU A 343 -13.37 -7.47 -12.51
N LEU A 344 -13.09 -7.06 -11.26
CA LEU A 344 -13.35 -7.89 -10.08
C LEU A 344 -14.84 -8.25 -9.94
N LYS A 345 -15.75 -7.34 -10.26
CA LYS A 345 -17.19 -7.63 -10.31
C LYS A 345 -17.53 -8.65 -11.40
N ALA A 346 -16.97 -8.47 -12.60
CA ALA A 346 -17.26 -9.31 -13.74
C ALA A 346 -16.71 -10.75 -13.60
N VAL A 347 -15.57 -10.94 -12.93
CA VAL A 347 -14.96 -12.27 -12.79
C VAL A 347 -15.56 -13.12 -11.67
N LYS A 348 -16.19 -12.50 -10.65
CA LYS A 348 -16.67 -13.17 -9.42
C LYS A 348 -17.50 -14.44 -9.65
N GLY A 349 -18.33 -14.46 -10.69
CA GLY A 349 -19.20 -15.60 -11.02
C GLY A 349 -18.60 -16.64 -11.97
N ILE A 350 -17.42 -16.35 -12.54
CA ILE A 350 -16.84 -17.13 -13.64
C ILE A 350 -15.41 -17.60 -13.35
N THR A 351 -14.79 -17.16 -12.24
CA THR A 351 -13.47 -17.62 -11.77
C THR A 351 -13.49 -19.10 -11.40
N LEU A 352 -12.63 -19.88 -12.03
CA LEU A 352 -12.34 -21.29 -11.71
C LEU A 352 -11.17 -21.42 -10.73
N GLY A 353 -10.25 -20.46 -10.74
CA GLY A 353 -9.15 -20.33 -9.79
C GLY A 353 -8.48 -18.97 -9.94
N GLU A 354 -7.79 -18.53 -8.90
CA GLU A 354 -6.99 -17.30 -8.90
C GLU A 354 -5.71 -17.49 -8.09
N THR A 355 -4.66 -16.75 -8.42
CA THR A 355 -3.40 -16.77 -7.68
C THR A 355 -2.72 -15.40 -7.78
N THR A 356 -2.03 -14.99 -6.72
CA THR A 356 -1.35 -13.69 -6.63
C THR A 356 0.15 -13.86 -6.42
N LEU A 357 0.95 -13.12 -7.21
CA LEU A 357 2.40 -13.05 -7.11
C LEU A 357 2.75 -11.71 -6.50
N ASP A 358 3.36 -11.78 -5.33
CA ASP A 358 3.89 -10.62 -4.64
C ASP A 358 5.31 -10.35 -5.14
N PHE A 359 5.61 -9.08 -5.37
CA PHE A 359 6.96 -8.64 -5.73
C PHE A 359 7.22 -7.25 -5.19
N GLU A 360 8.49 -6.88 -5.16
CA GLU A 360 8.96 -5.71 -4.47
C GLU A 360 9.57 -4.70 -5.44
N TYR A 361 9.36 -3.42 -5.17
CA TYR A 361 10.08 -2.34 -5.82
C TYR A 361 10.39 -1.23 -4.83
N GLU A 362 11.64 -0.79 -4.82
CA GLU A 362 12.09 0.41 -4.14
C GLU A 362 12.74 1.32 -5.17
N ARG A 363 12.21 2.54 -5.29
CA ARG A 363 12.86 3.57 -6.08
C ARG A 363 13.92 4.24 -5.22
N LYS A 364 15.20 4.00 -5.55
CA LYS A 364 16.36 4.55 -4.85
C LYS A 364 16.62 6.01 -5.18
#